data_AF-A0A182KCJ1-F1
#
_entry.id   AF-A0A182KCJ1-F1
#
_cell.length_a   1.000
_cell.length_b   1.000
_cell.length_c   1.000
_cell.angle_alpha   90.00
_cell.angle_beta   90.00
_cell.angle_gamma   90.00
#
_symmetry.space_group_name_H-M   'P 1'
#
loop_
_entity.id
_entity.type
_entity.pdbx_description
1 polymer ?
#
loop_
_entity_poly.entity_id
_entity_poly.type
_entity_poly.pdbx_seq_one_letter_code
_entity_poly.pdbx_strand_id
1 'polypeptide(L)'
;MMVWWRIGLTLASCLLLAHGEEVMTCTDGECVLQSECKSGELEGNGADAIDIRFNPENECINYLLTCCPFAKDEEAYDTGVLDPLAALLSKPATSNEPVQNGTNSVPTITRGGKSMKAEKVKAPTERPPAANEIPKSCGVRNPQGIQFRITGTRDGESQYGEFPWMAAILQEDKALNQALKVYKCGGSLIHPSVILTAAHCVQNSNAKQIIVRVGEWDTQNRIEPYPHQDRNVVEIVSHADFYAPAVFNDVALLFLDKPVDLTPTVNTICLPPANYTFDKERCFASGWGKNVFGREGVYQAILKKAELPFMPSSQCQRALRTTRLGRRFKLHASFICAGGEKGHDTCKGD
;
A
#
# COMPACT_ATOMS: atom_id res chain seq x y z
N MET A 1 34.72 -53.58 -37.90
CA MET A 1 35.98 -52.93 -37.45
C MET A 1 35.56 -51.72 -36.62
N MET A 2 35.86 -51.67 -35.32
CA MET A 2 37.16 -51.23 -34.75
C MET A 2 37.44 -49.75 -35.09
N VAL A 3 37.80 -48.85 -34.17
CA VAL A 3 38.27 -49.03 -32.77
C VAL A 3 37.98 -47.79 -31.90
N TRP A 4 38.00 -47.94 -30.58
CA TRP A 4 37.94 -46.84 -29.59
C TRP A 4 39.18 -45.93 -29.62
N TRP A 5 39.07 -44.69 -29.13
CA TRP A 5 40.14 -44.14 -28.31
C TRP A 5 39.60 -43.40 -27.08
N ARG A 6 40.22 -43.66 -25.92
CA ARG A 6 40.02 -42.99 -24.63
C ARG A 6 41.30 -42.23 -24.30
N ILE A 7 41.17 -41.06 -23.66
CA ILE A 7 42.06 -40.39 -22.68
C ILE A 7 41.23 -39.16 -22.21
N GLY A 8 41.16 -38.73 -20.95
CA GLY A 8 41.68 -39.20 -19.67
C GLY A 8 41.26 -38.22 -18.56
N LEU A 9 41.18 -38.65 -17.29
CA LEU A 9 40.95 -37.76 -16.13
C LEU A 9 42.19 -36.85 -15.94
N THR A 10 42.15 -35.65 -15.32
CA THR A 10 41.87 -35.38 -13.89
C THR A 10 41.88 -33.88 -13.55
N LEU A 11 41.06 -33.49 -12.56
CA LEU A 11 41.29 -32.50 -11.48
C LEU A 11 41.90 -31.11 -11.78
N ALA A 12 41.11 -30.08 -11.51
CA ALA A 12 41.55 -28.91 -10.76
C ALA A 12 40.39 -28.39 -9.88
N SER A 13 40.58 -28.38 -8.56
CA SER A 13 39.62 -27.77 -7.63
C SER A 13 39.64 -26.26 -7.76
N CYS A 14 38.47 -25.63 -7.70
CA CYS A 14 38.33 -24.33 -7.07
C CYS A 14 37.16 -24.39 -6.08
N LEU A 15 37.51 -24.52 -4.80
CA LEU A 15 36.64 -24.00 -3.75
C LEU A 15 36.54 -22.49 -3.97
N LEU A 16 35.33 -21.99 -4.15
CA LEU A 16 34.97 -20.69 -3.62
C LEU A 16 33.67 -20.86 -2.86
N LEU A 17 33.82 -20.84 -1.53
CA LEU A 17 32.73 -20.77 -0.58
C LEU A 17 32.05 -19.40 -0.73
N ALA A 18 31.06 -19.31 -1.62
CA ALA A 18 30.03 -18.30 -1.47
C ALA A 18 29.35 -18.59 -0.13
N HIS A 19 29.69 -17.78 0.88
CA HIS A 19 29.10 -17.87 2.20
C HIS A 19 27.59 -17.60 2.08
N GLY A 20 26.81 -18.15 3.02
CA GLY A 20 25.39 -17.83 3.09
C GLY A 20 25.20 -16.32 3.20
N GLU A 21 24.40 -15.76 2.30
CA GLU A 21 23.84 -14.42 2.45
C GLU A 21 22.75 -14.47 3.53
N GLU A 22 23.20 -14.56 4.78
CA GLU A 22 22.37 -14.24 5.94
C GLU A 22 22.30 -12.70 6.02
N VAL A 23 21.51 -12.12 5.12
CA VAL A 23 21.30 -10.67 4.99
C VAL A 23 20.34 -10.19 6.09
N MET A 24 20.75 -10.36 7.35
CA MET A 24 20.16 -9.67 8.49
C MET A 24 20.65 -8.22 8.46
N THR A 25 19.79 -7.33 7.97
CA THR A 25 20.16 -5.93 7.67
C THR A 25 19.80 -4.93 8.77
N CYS A 26 19.08 -5.37 9.80
CA CYS A 26 18.75 -4.60 11.00
C CYS A 26 19.45 -5.22 12.21
N THR A 27 20.56 -4.62 12.67
CA THR A 27 21.51 -5.29 13.57
C THR A 27 21.07 -5.37 15.03
N ASP A 28 20.21 -4.45 15.49
CA ASP A 28 19.73 -4.34 16.89
C ASP A 28 18.20 -4.14 16.94
N GLY A 29 17.45 -4.70 15.97
CA GLY A 29 16.01 -4.44 15.81
C GLY A 29 15.28 -5.39 14.87
N GLU A 30 14.06 -5.02 14.50
CA GLU A 30 13.23 -5.74 13.52
C GLU A 30 12.83 -4.83 12.34
N CYS A 31 12.87 -5.36 11.11
CA CYS A 31 12.36 -4.67 9.93
C CYS A 31 10.83 -4.72 9.89
N VAL A 32 10.18 -3.68 10.40
CA VAL A 32 8.71 -3.53 10.48
C VAL A 32 8.22 -2.44 9.52
N LEU A 33 6.90 -2.31 9.32
CA LEU A 33 6.38 -1.20 8.50
C LEU A 33 6.68 0.14 9.18
N GLN A 34 6.94 1.19 8.41
CA GLN A 34 7.17 2.53 8.99
C GLN A 34 5.97 3.02 9.85
N SER A 35 4.76 2.53 9.58
CA SER A 35 3.57 2.80 10.39
C SER A 35 3.58 2.19 11.80
N GLU A 36 4.46 1.21 12.03
CA GLU A 36 4.59 0.41 13.24
C GLU A 36 5.81 0.81 14.08
N CYS A 37 6.71 1.65 13.55
CA CYS A 37 7.88 2.16 14.26
C CYS A 37 7.87 3.69 14.37
N LYS A 38 7.78 4.22 15.59
CA LYS A 38 7.84 5.66 15.85
C LYS A 38 8.78 5.99 16.99
N SER A 39 9.60 7.03 16.80
CA SER A 39 10.59 7.49 17.79
C SER A 39 11.61 6.44 18.28
N GLY A 40 11.71 5.28 17.61
CA GLY A 40 12.52 4.14 18.04
C GLY A 40 11.79 3.08 18.86
N GLU A 41 10.46 3.15 18.97
CA GLU A 41 9.62 2.17 19.67
C GLU A 41 8.41 1.75 18.81
N LEU A 42 7.83 0.59 19.14
CA LEU A 42 6.70 0.00 18.41
C LEU A 42 5.35 0.57 18.88
N GLU A 43 4.94 1.74 18.37
CA GLU A 43 3.59 2.29 18.61
C GLU A 43 2.82 2.64 17.32
N GLY A 44 1.60 2.09 17.23
CA GLY A 44 0.76 2.14 16.05
C GLY A 44 -0.07 3.42 15.89
N ASN A 45 0.48 4.40 15.15
CA ASN A 45 -0.30 5.44 14.45
C ASN A 45 0.55 6.21 13.40
N GLY A 46 1.17 5.47 12.47
CA GLY A 46 2.02 5.96 11.37
C GLY A 46 1.62 7.28 10.69
N ALA A 47 2.59 8.21 10.56
CA ALA A 47 2.41 9.48 9.86
C ALA A 47 3.76 10.02 9.35
N ASP A 48 4.43 9.25 8.50
CA ASP A 48 5.80 9.52 8.04
C ASP A 48 5.93 9.37 6.50
N ALA A 49 7.08 9.74 5.96
CA ALA A 49 7.34 9.71 4.52
C ALA A 49 8.31 8.58 4.14
N ILE A 50 8.00 7.90 3.03
CA ILE A 50 8.82 6.81 2.46
C ILE A 50 9.55 7.32 1.22
N ASP A 51 10.83 6.99 1.07
CA ASP A 51 11.56 7.17 -0.19
C ASP A 51 11.54 5.85 -0.97
N ILE A 52 10.92 5.84 -2.15
CA ILE A 52 10.77 4.62 -2.98
C ILE A 52 12.01 4.33 -3.84
N ARG A 53 13.06 5.13 -3.73
CA ARG A 53 14.33 4.90 -4.43
C ARG A 53 15.14 3.88 -3.65
N PHE A 54 15.62 2.82 -4.31
CA PHE A 54 16.56 1.88 -3.70
C PHE A 54 17.80 2.62 -3.21
N ASN A 55 17.92 2.79 -1.89
CA ASN A 55 19.05 3.40 -1.22
C ASN A 55 19.90 2.28 -0.61
N PRO A 56 21.20 2.14 -0.95
CA PRO A 56 22.09 1.19 -0.29
C PRO A 56 22.32 1.48 1.21
N GLU A 57 21.87 2.64 1.72
CA GLU A 57 21.84 2.96 3.16
C GLU A 57 20.54 2.51 3.85
N ASN A 58 19.58 1.87 3.15
CA ASN A 58 18.40 1.30 3.81
C ASN A 58 18.75 -0.04 4.47
N GLU A 59 18.69 -0.07 5.80
CA GLU A 59 18.86 -1.26 6.66
C GLU A 59 17.74 -2.31 6.52
N CYS A 60 16.80 -2.14 5.58
CA CYS A 60 15.84 -3.19 5.21
C CYS A 60 15.79 -3.36 3.68
N ILE A 61 15.77 -4.63 3.23
CA ILE A 61 15.74 -5.02 1.81
C ILE A 61 14.52 -4.44 1.06
N ASN A 62 13.40 -4.25 1.76
CA ASN A 62 12.15 -3.74 1.22
C ASN A 62 11.97 -2.27 1.61
N TYR A 63 11.69 -1.39 0.65
CA TYR A 63 11.56 0.05 0.86
C TYR A 63 10.32 0.44 1.70
N LEU A 64 9.37 -0.48 1.93
CA LEU A 64 8.25 -0.28 2.85
C LEU A 64 8.58 -0.61 4.31
N LEU A 65 9.74 -1.25 4.57
CA LEU A 65 10.20 -1.60 5.90
C LEU A 65 11.24 -0.59 6.39
N THR A 66 11.29 -0.41 7.71
CA THR A 66 12.32 0.36 8.41
C THR A 66 12.86 -0.47 9.57
N CYS A 67 14.16 -0.36 9.86
CA CYS A 67 14.77 -1.04 10.99
C CYS A 67 14.32 -0.35 12.28
N CYS A 68 13.46 -1.02 13.05
CA CYS A 68 13.00 -0.51 14.34
C CYS A 68 13.82 -1.18 15.44
N PRO A 69 14.66 -0.44 16.19
CA PRO A 69 15.46 -1.03 17.25
C PRO A 69 14.55 -1.62 18.33
N PHE A 70 14.98 -2.71 18.96
CA PHE A 70 14.32 -3.18 20.16
C PHE A 70 14.47 -2.12 21.27
N ALA A 71 13.42 -1.94 22.07
CA ALA A 71 13.49 -1.09 23.25
C ALA A 71 14.66 -1.55 24.11
N LYS A 72 15.62 -0.65 24.36
CA LYS A 72 16.75 -0.96 25.24
C LYS A 72 16.23 -1.00 26.66
N ASP A 73 16.17 -2.19 27.24
CA ASP A 73 16.00 -2.34 28.69
C ASP A 73 17.04 -1.44 29.38
N GLU A 74 16.59 -0.53 30.25
CA GLU A 74 17.47 0.33 31.05
C GLU A 74 18.19 -0.52 32.13
N GLU A 75 19.17 -1.32 31.72
CA GLU A 75 19.98 -2.10 32.65
C GLU A 75 21.06 -1.25 33.34
N ALA A 76 21.24 -1.56 34.63
CA ALA A 76 22.33 -1.13 35.51
C ALA A 76 22.36 0.34 35.95
N TYR A 77 21.52 0.67 36.94
CA TYR A 77 21.82 1.72 37.92
C TYR A 77 23.17 1.42 38.60
N ASP A 78 24.09 2.38 38.53
CA ASP A 78 25.45 2.31 39.08
C ASP A 78 25.47 1.94 40.58
N THR A 79 25.75 0.67 40.90
CA THR A 79 26.04 0.25 42.27
C THR A 79 27.49 0.58 42.61
N GLY A 80 27.75 1.85 42.90
CA GLY A 80 29.01 2.31 43.47
C GLY A 80 29.36 1.53 44.74
N VAL A 81 30.34 0.63 44.63
CA VAL A 81 30.82 -0.20 45.75
C VAL A 81 31.55 0.67 46.75
N LEU A 82 30.87 1.06 47.82
CA LEU A 82 31.51 1.58 49.03
C LEU A 82 31.91 0.43 49.95
N ASP A 83 33.22 0.21 50.05
CA ASP A 83 33.87 -0.78 50.91
C ASP A 83 33.58 -0.54 52.40
N PRO A 84 32.85 -1.43 53.10
CA PRO A 84 32.33 -1.19 54.45
C PRO A 84 33.32 -1.61 55.56
N LEU A 85 34.62 -1.37 55.39
CA LEU A 85 35.66 -1.94 56.26
C LEU A 85 36.71 -0.93 56.79
N ALA A 86 36.29 0.32 57.05
CA ALA A 86 37.15 1.35 57.65
C ALA A 86 36.48 2.33 58.64
N ALA A 87 35.49 1.90 59.44
CA ALA A 87 34.99 2.71 60.55
C ALA A 87 34.48 1.88 61.76
N LEU A 88 35.05 2.15 62.94
CA LEU A 88 34.49 1.87 64.28
C LEU A 88 34.21 0.38 64.60
N LEU A 89 35.22 -0.43 64.94
CA LEU A 89 35.85 -0.55 66.28
C LEU A 89 34.90 -0.66 67.50
N SER A 90 35.19 -1.69 68.31
CA SER A 90 34.96 -1.83 69.78
C SER A 90 33.58 -2.18 70.37
N LYS A 91 33.34 -3.51 70.43
CA LYS A 91 32.89 -4.29 71.63
C LYS A 91 31.45 -4.13 72.20
N PRO A 92 30.97 -5.11 73.02
CA PRO A 92 29.54 -5.48 73.02
C PRO A 92 28.79 -5.48 74.37
N ALA A 93 27.46 -5.69 74.27
CA ALA A 93 26.53 -6.35 75.21
C ALA A 93 26.27 -5.75 76.61
N THR A 94 24.99 -5.55 76.98
CA THR A 94 24.23 -6.47 77.87
C THR A 94 22.78 -6.00 78.17
N SER A 95 21.97 -6.96 78.61
CA SER A 95 20.56 -6.99 79.05
C SER A 95 20.02 -5.87 79.98
N ASN A 96 18.72 -5.55 79.89
CA ASN A 96 17.70 -5.91 80.91
C ASN A 96 16.27 -5.35 80.62
N GLU A 97 15.25 -6.11 81.05
CA GLU A 97 13.83 -5.74 81.25
C GLU A 97 13.60 -5.20 82.69
N PRO A 98 12.38 -4.87 83.19
CA PRO A 98 11.15 -4.30 82.59
C PRO A 98 10.56 -3.14 83.47
N VAL A 99 9.26 -2.80 83.29
CA VAL A 99 8.24 -2.38 84.32
C VAL A 99 7.32 -1.19 83.92
N GLN A 100 6.03 -1.41 84.25
CA GLN A 100 4.77 -0.65 84.08
C GLN A 100 4.75 0.77 84.73
N ASN A 101 3.73 1.65 84.62
CA ASN A 101 2.29 1.44 84.96
C ASN A 101 1.41 2.73 84.78
N GLY A 102 0.07 2.60 84.84
CA GLY A 102 -0.92 3.67 85.12
C GLY A 102 -1.72 4.23 83.91
N THR A 103 -3.05 4.00 83.71
CA THR A 103 -4.28 4.53 84.39
C THR A 103 -4.60 6.02 84.10
N ASN A 104 -5.84 6.52 83.89
CA ASN A 104 -7.20 5.94 83.88
C ASN A 104 -8.26 6.83 83.16
N SER A 105 -9.28 6.20 82.54
CA SER A 105 -10.70 6.59 82.30
C SER A 105 -11.20 8.04 82.02
N VAL A 106 -11.76 8.24 80.81
CA VAL A 106 -13.18 8.59 80.45
C VAL A 106 -13.90 9.70 81.25
N PRO A 107 -14.34 10.82 80.61
CA PRO A 107 -15.68 10.95 79.93
C PRO A 107 -15.62 11.65 78.53
N THR A 108 -16.64 11.84 77.67
CA THR A 108 -18.01 11.27 77.44
C THR A 108 -18.62 11.81 76.10
N ILE A 109 -19.47 11.02 75.39
CA ILE A 109 -20.54 11.35 74.36
C ILE A 109 -20.31 12.60 73.44
N THR A 110 -20.35 12.52 72.10
CA THR A 110 -21.60 12.50 71.31
C THR A 110 -21.43 11.98 69.87
N ARG A 111 -22.50 11.33 69.36
CA ARG A 111 -22.67 10.76 68.01
C ARG A 111 -23.04 11.86 66.99
N GLY A 112 -22.30 11.98 65.89
CA GLY A 112 -22.58 12.99 64.84
C GLY A 112 -21.98 12.62 63.48
N GLY A 113 -22.68 11.79 62.72
CA GLY A 113 -22.21 11.36 61.40
C GLY A 113 -22.40 12.43 60.32
N LYS A 114 -21.37 12.68 59.52
CA LYS A 114 -21.50 13.22 58.16
C LYS A 114 -20.66 12.38 57.21
N SER A 115 -21.34 11.65 56.32
CA SER A 115 -20.70 11.00 55.17
C SER A 115 -20.19 12.10 54.24
N MET A 116 -18.87 12.19 54.08
CA MET A 116 -18.29 12.88 52.93
C MET A 116 -18.40 11.94 51.73
N LYS A 117 -19.02 12.42 50.65
CA LYS A 117 -19.13 11.66 49.40
C LYS A 117 -17.74 11.51 48.80
N ALA A 118 -17.40 10.29 48.37
CA ALA A 118 -16.24 10.10 47.50
C ALA A 118 -16.53 10.78 46.15
N GLU A 119 -15.77 11.82 45.83
CA GLU A 119 -15.84 12.45 44.53
C GLU A 119 -15.22 11.53 43.49
N LYS A 120 -16.06 10.99 42.60
CA LYS A 120 -15.66 9.97 41.63
C LYS A 120 -14.90 10.65 40.51
N VAL A 121 -13.57 10.76 40.67
CA VAL A 121 -12.65 11.21 39.62
C VAL A 121 -12.92 10.37 38.37
N LYS A 122 -13.48 11.02 37.35
CA LYS A 122 -13.83 10.38 36.10
C LYS A 122 -12.55 10.21 35.30
N ALA A 123 -12.07 8.96 35.19
CA ALA A 123 -10.92 8.64 34.36
C ALA A 123 -11.11 9.25 32.95
N PRO A 124 -10.05 9.77 32.31
CA PRO A 124 -10.12 10.20 30.93
C PRO A 124 -10.52 8.99 30.08
N THR A 125 -11.75 8.98 29.58
CA THR A 125 -12.10 8.13 28.44
C THR A 125 -11.44 8.74 27.22
N GLU A 126 -10.16 8.42 27.02
CA GLU A 126 -9.55 8.48 25.72
C GLU A 126 -10.37 7.57 24.80
N ARG A 127 -11.17 8.21 23.94
CA ARG A 127 -11.78 7.52 22.82
C ARG A 127 -10.61 7.07 21.93
N PRO A 128 -10.51 5.78 21.55
CA PRO A 128 -9.51 5.34 20.59
C PRO A 128 -9.52 6.26 19.36
N PRO A 129 -8.36 6.57 18.75
CA PRO A 129 -8.32 7.42 17.57
C PRO A 129 -9.33 6.89 16.55
N ALA A 130 -10.17 7.79 16.03
CA ALA A 130 -11.32 7.39 15.22
C ALA A 130 -10.83 6.51 14.06
N ALA A 131 -11.34 5.28 13.98
CA ALA A 131 -11.07 4.40 12.85
C ALA A 131 -11.43 5.18 11.57
N ASN A 132 -10.45 5.37 10.69
CA ASN A 132 -10.58 6.22 9.49
C ASN A 132 -11.91 5.92 8.79
N GLU A 133 -12.85 6.86 8.84
CA GLU A 133 -14.19 6.64 8.29
C GLU A 133 -14.07 6.47 6.77
N ILE A 134 -14.17 5.22 6.30
CA ILE A 134 -14.06 4.87 4.88
C ILE A 134 -15.09 5.71 4.10
N PRO A 135 -14.68 6.62 3.22
CA PRO A 135 -15.60 7.55 2.59
C PRO A 135 -16.62 6.80 1.73
N LYS A 136 -17.88 6.72 2.16
CA LYS A 136 -18.95 6.04 1.41
C LYS A 136 -19.35 6.75 0.11
N SER A 137 -18.74 7.91 -0.15
CA SER A 137 -18.85 8.69 -1.39
C SER A 137 -17.85 8.23 -2.45
N CYS A 138 -18.29 8.16 -3.69
CA CYS A 138 -17.42 7.91 -4.85
C CYS A 138 -16.43 9.06 -5.10
N GLY A 139 -15.38 8.80 -5.88
CA GLY A 139 -14.49 9.81 -6.46
C GLY A 139 -13.53 10.51 -5.50
N VAL A 140 -13.36 9.99 -4.28
CA VAL A 140 -12.42 10.54 -3.28
C VAL A 140 -10.99 10.08 -3.59
N ARG A 141 -10.15 11.02 -4.03
CA ARG A 141 -8.70 10.83 -4.28
C ARG A 141 -7.92 11.08 -2.99
N ASN A 142 -6.85 10.31 -2.76
CA ASN A 142 -5.93 10.48 -1.61
C ASN A 142 -4.58 11.07 -2.08
N PRO A 143 -4.46 12.38 -2.39
CA PRO A 143 -3.26 12.97 -3.01
C PRO A 143 -2.02 13.00 -2.10
N GLN A 144 -2.15 12.68 -0.81
CA GLN A 144 -1.05 12.56 0.15
C GLN A 144 -0.69 11.11 0.49
N GLY A 145 -1.37 10.14 -0.13
CA GLY A 145 -1.28 8.72 0.24
C GLY A 145 -2.15 8.34 1.44
N ILE A 146 -2.14 7.04 1.75
CA ILE A 146 -2.78 6.42 2.91
C ILE A 146 -1.67 5.92 3.84
N GLN A 147 -1.74 6.25 5.14
CA GLN A 147 -0.71 6.00 6.17
C GLN A 147 0.66 6.68 5.96
N PHE A 148 1.21 6.66 4.75
CA PHE A 148 2.50 7.27 4.41
C PHE A 148 2.45 8.06 3.10
N ARG A 149 3.40 8.98 2.94
CA ARG A 149 3.59 9.76 1.71
C ARG A 149 4.88 9.33 1.00
N ILE A 150 4.79 8.91 -0.26
CA ILE A 150 6.00 8.63 -1.05
C ILE A 150 6.69 9.90 -1.50
N THR A 151 8.02 9.84 -1.50
CA THR A 151 8.96 10.85 -1.98
C THR A 151 9.94 10.20 -2.97
N GLY A 152 10.78 11.01 -3.62
CA GLY A 152 11.76 10.48 -4.57
C GLY A 152 11.19 9.99 -5.91
N THR A 153 9.90 10.21 -6.19
CA THR A 153 9.23 9.88 -7.46
C THR A 153 10.00 10.42 -8.66
N ARG A 154 10.25 9.57 -9.67
CA ARG A 154 11.04 9.93 -10.86
C ARG A 154 10.19 9.95 -12.12
N ASP A 155 9.30 8.97 -12.26
CA ASP A 155 8.62 8.67 -13.52
C ASP A 155 7.09 8.65 -13.33
N GLY A 156 6.57 9.49 -12.43
CA GLY A 156 5.13 9.70 -12.25
C GLY A 156 4.43 8.68 -11.36
N GLU A 157 5.12 8.12 -10.36
CA GLU A 157 4.52 7.19 -9.39
C GLU A 157 3.35 7.85 -8.62
N SER A 158 2.27 7.11 -8.40
CA SER A 158 1.15 7.54 -7.56
C SER A 158 1.43 7.26 -6.08
N GLN A 159 0.83 8.05 -5.20
CA GLN A 159 0.86 7.78 -3.76
C GLN A 159 0.09 6.47 -3.46
N TYR A 160 0.44 5.79 -2.37
CA TYR A 160 -0.25 4.56 -1.96
C TYR A 160 -1.74 4.87 -1.68
N GLY A 161 -2.63 4.16 -2.38
CA GLY A 161 -4.08 4.42 -2.30
C GLY A 161 -4.55 5.74 -2.93
N GLU A 162 -3.76 6.42 -3.78
CA GLU A 162 -4.15 7.72 -4.35
C GLU A 162 -5.45 7.68 -5.16
N PHE A 163 -5.68 6.59 -5.89
CA PHE A 163 -6.83 6.37 -6.75
C PHE A 163 -7.53 5.05 -6.37
N PRO A 164 -8.37 5.04 -5.31
CA PRO A 164 -8.93 3.81 -4.73
C PRO A 164 -9.83 2.97 -5.67
N TRP A 165 -10.21 3.53 -6.81
CA TRP A 165 -11.03 2.87 -7.83
C TRP A 165 -10.23 2.09 -8.87
N MET A 166 -8.90 2.21 -8.89
CA MET A 166 -8.09 1.50 -9.88
C MET A 166 -8.21 -0.01 -9.72
N ALA A 167 -8.55 -0.66 -10.82
CA ALA A 167 -8.65 -2.11 -10.92
C ALA A 167 -7.67 -2.64 -11.97
N ALA A 168 -6.91 -3.66 -11.63
CA ALA A 168 -6.11 -4.42 -12.58
C ALA A 168 -6.92 -5.60 -13.10
N ILE A 169 -7.05 -5.71 -14.43
CA ILE A 169 -7.69 -6.86 -15.10
C ILE A 169 -6.58 -7.85 -15.43
N LEU A 170 -6.62 -8.99 -14.75
CA LEU A 170 -5.67 -10.08 -14.89
C LEU A 170 -6.33 -11.23 -15.67
N GLN A 171 -5.61 -11.80 -16.63
CA GLN A 171 -6.01 -13.03 -17.29
C GLN A 171 -5.25 -14.21 -16.68
N GLU A 172 -5.97 -15.25 -16.25
CA GLU A 172 -5.37 -16.51 -15.84
C GLU A 172 -4.98 -17.33 -17.08
N ASP A 173 -3.67 -17.55 -17.25
CA ASP A 173 -3.10 -18.43 -18.26
C ASP A 173 -2.52 -19.69 -17.60
N LYS A 174 -2.63 -20.83 -18.29
CA LYS A 174 -2.19 -22.15 -17.84
C LYS A 174 -0.90 -22.55 -18.55
N ALA A 175 0.15 -21.77 -18.29
CA ALA A 175 1.50 -22.10 -18.76
C ALA A 175 2.20 -23.03 -17.74
N LEU A 176 2.94 -24.03 -18.24
CA LEU A 176 3.86 -24.85 -17.42
C LEU A 176 3.22 -25.51 -16.18
N ASN A 177 1.95 -25.94 -16.27
CA ASN A 177 1.16 -26.50 -15.15
C ASN A 177 0.98 -25.56 -13.94
N GLN A 178 1.21 -24.26 -14.11
CA GLN A 178 0.97 -23.23 -13.09
C GLN A 178 -0.08 -22.24 -13.59
N ALA A 179 -0.91 -21.74 -12.67
CA ALA A 179 -1.87 -20.67 -12.96
C ALA A 179 -1.14 -19.32 -12.84
N LEU A 180 -0.78 -18.72 -13.98
CA LEU A 180 -0.15 -17.40 -14.01
C LEU A 180 -1.22 -16.35 -14.24
N LYS A 181 -1.26 -15.33 -13.36
CA LYS A 181 -2.12 -14.15 -13.53
C LYS A 181 -1.33 -13.10 -14.31
N VAL A 182 -1.69 -12.89 -15.57
CA VAL A 182 -1.00 -11.95 -16.46
C VAL A 182 -1.81 -10.66 -16.56
N TYR A 183 -1.17 -9.51 -16.33
CA TYR A 183 -1.81 -8.21 -16.49
C TYR A 183 -2.25 -7.97 -17.94
N LYS A 184 -3.49 -7.50 -18.14
CA LYS A 184 -4.11 -7.33 -19.46
C LYS A 184 -4.52 -5.89 -19.75
N CYS A 185 -5.22 -5.24 -18.82
CA CYS A 185 -5.74 -3.87 -18.92
C CYS A 185 -6.05 -3.28 -17.54
N GLY A 186 -6.31 -1.98 -17.50
CA GLY A 186 -6.93 -1.31 -16.37
C GLY A 186 -8.46 -1.40 -16.37
N GLY A 187 -9.04 -0.90 -15.29
CA GLY A 187 -10.46 -0.73 -15.08
C GLY A 187 -10.73 0.19 -13.90
N SER A 188 -11.99 0.52 -13.68
CA SER A 188 -12.42 1.36 -12.56
C SER A 188 -13.59 0.73 -11.81
N LEU A 189 -13.47 0.63 -10.49
CA LEU A 189 -14.55 0.22 -9.60
C LEU A 189 -15.65 1.31 -9.61
N ILE A 190 -16.85 0.99 -10.08
CA ILE A 190 -18.00 1.92 -10.12
C ILE A 190 -19.10 1.53 -9.11
N HIS A 191 -19.06 0.29 -8.63
CA HIS A 191 -19.91 -0.27 -7.59
C HIS A 191 -19.13 -1.42 -6.93
N PRO A 192 -19.32 -1.77 -5.64
CA PRO A 192 -18.54 -2.85 -5.00
C PRO A 192 -18.51 -4.20 -5.75
N SER A 193 -19.50 -4.49 -6.60
CA SER A 193 -19.54 -5.70 -7.44
C SER A 193 -19.39 -5.46 -8.96
N VAL A 194 -19.02 -4.24 -9.41
CA VAL A 194 -18.97 -3.91 -10.84
C VAL A 194 -17.74 -3.06 -11.20
N ILE A 195 -16.96 -3.55 -12.17
CA ILE A 195 -15.87 -2.83 -12.82
C ILE A 195 -16.32 -2.28 -14.17
N LEU A 196 -15.97 -1.03 -14.45
CA LEU A 196 -16.00 -0.41 -15.77
C LEU A 196 -14.64 -0.59 -16.45
N THR A 197 -14.62 -1.02 -17.71
CA THR A 197 -13.40 -1.13 -18.53
C THR A 197 -13.73 -0.94 -20.02
N ALA A 198 -12.73 -1.03 -20.89
CA ALA A 198 -12.92 -1.01 -22.34
C ALA A 198 -13.39 -2.38 -22.87
N ALA A 199 -14.21 -2.40 -23.91
CA ALA A 199 -14.69 -3.64 -24.51
C ALA A 199 -13.54 -4.42 -25.19
N HIS A 200 -12.56 -3.73 -25.79
CA HIS A 200 -11.40 -4.37 -26.41
C HIS A 200 -10.52 -5.15 -25.41
N CYS A 201 -10.50 -4.75 -24.13
CA CYS A 201 -9.75 -5.43 -23.07
C CYS A 201 -10.29 -6.82 -22.75
N VAL A 202 -11.61 -7.01 -22.91
CA VAL A 202 -12.31 -8.26 -22.62
C VAL A 202 -12.85 -8.96 -23.85
N GLN A 203 -12.68 -8.38 -25.04
CA GLN A 203 -12.98 -9.03 -26.31
C GLN A 203 -12.28 -10.40 -26.40
N ASN A 204 -13.03 -11.41 -26.81
CA ASN A 204 -12.59 -12.82 -26.89
C ASN A 204 -12.14 -13.45 -25.55
N SER A 205 -12.46 -12.84 -24.40
CA SER A 205 -12.13 -13.38 -23.08
C SER A 205 -13.30 -14.18 -22.51
N ASN A 206 -13.02 -15.29 -21.81
CA ASN A 206 -14.03 -15.95 -20.98
C ASN A 206 -14.03 -15.32 -19.57
N ALA A 207 -15.20 -15.03 -19.00
CA ALA A 207 -15.34 -14.54 -17.64
C ALA A 207 -14.55 -15.37 -16.61
N LYS A 208 -14.58 -16.71 -16.77
CA LYS A 208 -13.87 -17.67 -15.90
C LYS A 208 -12.33 -17.58 -15.95
N GLN A 209 -11.77 -16.83 -16.89
CA GLN A 209 -10.33 -16.60 -17.03
C GLN A 209 -9.93 -15.19 -16.58
N ILE A 210 -10.89 -14.34 -16.19
CA ILE A 210 -10.63 -12.97 -15.77
C ILE A 210 -10.73 -12.86 -14.25
N ILE A 211 -9.67 -12.34 -13.66
CA ILE A 211 -9.57 -11.98 -12.26
C ILE A 211 -9.41 -10.47 -12.20
N VAL A 212 -10.25 -9.82 -11.40
CA VAL A 212 -10.14 -8.40 -11.07
C VAL A 212 -9.37 -8.28 -9.77
N ARG A 213 -8.35 -7.42 -9.75
CA ARG A 213 -7.65 -7.01 -8.54
C ARG A 213 -7.91 -5.54 -8.25
N VAL A 214 -8.31 -5.21 -7.02
CA VAL A 214 -8.47 -3.82 -6.54
C VAL A 214 -7.61 -3.57 -5.29
N GLY A 215 -7.30 -2.30 -5.02
CA GLY A 215 -6.47 -1.91 -3.87
C GLY A 215 -4.99 -2.27 -4.01
N GLU A 216 -4.57 -2.68 -5.21
CA GLU A 216 -3.17 -2.89 -5.56
C GLU A 216 -2.44 -1.56 -5.65
N TRP A 217 -1.13 -1.58 -5.37
CA TRP A 217 -0.27 -0.44 -5.60
C TRP A 217 1.09 -0.84 -6.16
N ASP A 218 1.88 -1.66 -5.45
CA ASP A 218 3.10 -2.28 -5.99
C ASP A 218 2.86 -3.76 -6.30
N THR A 219 2.71 -4.08 -7.58
CA THR A 219 2.47 -5.45 -8.08
C THR A 219 3.59 -6.45 -7.77
N GLN A 220 4.76 -5.99 -7.32
CA GLN A 220 5.88 -6.83 -6.90
C GLN A 220 5.97 -6.99 -5.37
N ASN A 221 5.16 -6.25 -4.61
CA ASN A 221 5.14 -6.25 -3.16
C ASN A 221 3.83 -6.84 -2.62
N ARG A 222 3.80 -7.17 -1.33
CA ARG A 222 2.62 -7.71 -0.64
C ARG A 222 2.48 -7.30 0.83
N ILE A 223 3.39 -6.46 1.34
CA ILE A 223 3.38 -5.99 2.73
C ILE A 223 2.72 -4.62 2.90
N GLU A 224 2.03 -4.12 1.87
CA GLU A 224 1.23 -2.90 1.99
C GLU A 224 0.18 -3.01 3.12
N PRO A 225 -0.01 -1.97 3.95
CA PRO A 225 -0.86 -2.03 5.14
C PRO A 225 -2.32 -2.46 4.92
N TYR A 226 -2.87 -2.18 3.72
CA TYR A 226 -4.12 -2.75 3.24
C TYR A 226 -3.81 -3.64 2.02
N PRO A 227 -3.99 -4.97 2.11
CA PRO A 227 -3.70 -5.88 1.01
C PRO A 227 -4.70 -5.72 -0.14
N HIS A 228 -4.23 -6.00 -1.36
CA HIS A 228 -5.10 -6.07 -2.54
C HIS A 228 -6.17 -7.16 -2.42
N GLN A 229 -7.28 -6.97 -3.12
CA GLN A 229 -8.39 -7.91 -3.18
C GLN A 229 -8.59 -8.44 -4.59
N ASP A 230 -8.42 -9.75 -4.75
CA ASP A 230 -8.81 -10.47 -5.96
C ASP A 230 -10.31 -10.85 -5.92
N ARG A 231 -10.99 -10.78 -7.06
CA ARG A 231 -12.37 -11.22 -7.31
C ARG A 231 -12.46 -11.90 -8.68
N ASN A 232 -13.32 -12.92 -8.79
CA ASN A 232 -13.56 -13.57 -10.08
C ASN A 232 -14.64 -12.81 -10.85
N VAL A 233 -14.60 -12.84 -12.18
CA VAL A 233 -15.68 -12.30 -13.00
C VAL A 233 -16.70 -13.39 -13.32
N VAL A 234 -17.97 -13.14 -13.01
CA VAL A 234 -19.08 -14.06 -13.35
C VAL A 234 -19.73 -13.72 -14.68
N GLU A 235 -19.75 -12.45 -15.07
CA GLU A 235 -20.38 -11.96 -16.30
C GLU A 235 -19.58 -10.79 -16.90
N ILE A 236 -19.47 -10.79 -18.22
CA ILE A 236 -18.87 -9.71 -19.01
C ILE A 236 -19.95 -9.17 -19.94
N VAL A 237 -20.29 -7.89 -19.82
CA VAL A 237 -21.28 -7.22 -20.66
C VAL A 237 -20.60 -6.09 -21.43
N SER A 238 -20.23 -6.35 -22.68
CA SER A 238 -19.76 -5.32 -23.62
C SER A 238 -20.93 -4.54 -24.20
N HIS A 239 -20.71 -3.28 -24.56
CA HIS A 239 -21.70 -2.45 -25.24
C HIS A 239 -22.20 -3.12 -26.53
N ALA A 240 -23.52 -3.16 -26.75
CA ALA A 240 -24.12 -3.84 -27.90
C ALA A 240 -23.61 -3.31 -29.24
N ASP A 241 -23.44 -1.99 -29.34
CA ASP A 241 -22.89 -1.31 -30.53
C ASP A 241 -21.34 -1.21 -30.54
N PHE A 242 -20.62 -2.04 -29.78
CA PHE A 242 -19.15 -2.04 -29.82
C PHE A 242 -18.65 -2.48 -31.20
N TYR A 243 -17.92 -1.58 -31.88
CA TYR A 243 -17.43 -1.82 -33.24
C TYR A 243 -15.90 -1.88 -33.27
N ALA A 244 -15.37 -3.08 -33.02
CA ALA A 244 -13.92 -3.35 -32.90
C ALA A 244 -13.04 -2.77 -34.04
N PRO A 245 -13.41 -2.80 -35.34
CA PRO A 245 -12.54 -2.29 -36.42
C PRO A 245 -12.23 -0.79 -36.36
N ALA A 246 -13.07 0.01 -35.69
CA ALA A 246 -12.82 1.44 -35.46
C ALA A 246 -12.88 1.83 -33.96
N VAL A 247 -12.99 0.84 -33.07
CA VAL A 247 -13.00 0.99 -31.61
C VAL A 247 -14.12 1.95 -31.12
N PHE A 248 -15.28 1.93 -31.78
CA PHE A 248 -16.43 2.75 -31.36
C PHE A 248 -17.19 2.07 -30.23
N ASN A 249 -17.75 2.87 -29.32
CA ASN A 249 -18.53 2.40 -28.15
C ASN A 249 -17.76 1.37 -27.31
N ASP A 250 -16.47 1.64 -27.10
CA ASP A 250 -15.51 0.73 -26.47
C ASP A 250 -15.63 0.74 -24.94
N VAL A 251 -16.70 0.12 -24.45
CA VAL A 251 -17.00 0.03 -23.02
C VAL A 251 -17.61 -1.33 -22.67
N ALA A 252 -17.19 -1.88 -21.54
CA ALA A 252 -17.72 -3.11 -20.97
C ALA A 252 -17.83 -3.02 -19.43
N LEU A 253 -18.76 -3.80 -18.89
CA LEU A 253 -18.92 -4.01 -17.46
C LEU A 253 -18.51 -5.44 -17.09
N LEU A 254 -17.77 -5.58 -15.99
CA LEU A 254 -17.42 -6.87 -15.39
C LEU A 254 -18.16 -7.00 -14.07
N PHE A 255 -19.02 -8.01 -13.94
CA PHE A 255 -19.72 -8.31 -12.70
C PHE A 255 -18.91 -9.32 -11.89
N LEU A 256 -18.69 -8.99 -10.61
CA LEU A 256 -17.84 -9.75 -9.71
C LEU A 256 -18.64 -10.86 -9.00
N ASP A 257 -17.98 -11.98 -8.69
CA ASP A 257 -18.55 -13.12 -7.96
C ASP A 257 -19.07 -12.78 -6.56
N LYS A 258 -18.42 -11.81 -5.92
CA LYS A 258 -18.84 -11.20 -4.65
C LYS A 258 -18.34 -9.74 -4.59
N PRO A 259 -18.98 -8.86 -3.81
CA PRO A 259 -18.49 -7.48 -3.65
C PRO A 259 -17.05 -7.44 -3.12
N VAL A 260 -16.33 -6.39 -3.51
CA VAL A 260 -15.09 -5.98 -2.83
C VAL A 260 -15.45 -5.29 -1.51
N ASP A 261 -14.59 -5.48 -0.52
CA ASP A 261 -14.68 -4.80 0.75
C ASP A 261 -14.16 -3.37 0.56
N LEU A 262 -14.94 -2.35 0.87
CA LEU A 262 -14.47 -0.96 0.76
C LEU A 262 -13.45 -0.70 1.88
N THR A 263 -12.33 -0.06 1.53
CA THR A 263 -11.23 0.27 2.44
C THR A 263 -10.69 1.67 2.09
N PRO A 264 -9.74 2.24 2.85
CA PRO A 264 -9.07 3.48 2.45
C PRO A 264 -8.35 3.41 1.08
N THR A 265 -8.01 2.19 0.62
CA THR A 265 -7.37 1.92 -0.68
C THR A 265 -8.32 1.34 -1.74
N VAL A 266 -9.58 1.03 -1.39
CA VAL A 266 -10.59 0.45 -2.28
C VAL A 266 -11.90 1.23 -2.18
N ASN A 267 -12.21 2.03 -3.20
CA ASN A 267 -13.45 2.82 -3.27
C ASN A 267 -13.89 3.08 -4.71
N THR A 268 -15.14 3.52 -4.92
CA THR A 268 -15.72 3.72 -6.25
C THR A 268 -15.32 5.05 -6.90
N ILE A 269 -15.27 5.12 -8.23
CA ILE A 269 -15.27 6.38 -8.98
C ILE A 269 -16.70 6.82 -9.30
N CYS A 270 -16.95 8.13 -9.31
CA CYS A 270 -18.26 8.66 -9.72
C CYS A 270 -18.41 8.60 -11.25
N LEU A 271 -19.56 8.15 -11.72
CA LEU A 271 -19.94 8.27 -13.13
C LEU A 271 -20.47 9.69 -13.42
N PRO A 272 -20.11 10.29 -14.58
CA PRO A 272 -20.71 11.54 -15.01
C PRO A 272 -22.18 11.33 -15.43
N PRO A 273 -23.05 12.36 -15.37
CA PRO A 273 -24.37 12.29 -15.96
C PRO A 273 -24.28 12.16 -17.49
N ALA A 274 -25.36 11.68 -18.12
CA ALA A 274 -25.43 11.57 -19.57
C ALA A 274 -25.22 12.94 -20.24
N ASN A 275 -24.44 12.97 -21.33
CA ASN A 275 -24.04 14.19 -22.05
C ASN A 275 -23.25 15.22 -21.23
N TYR A 276 -22.63 14.83 -20.10
CA TYR A 276 -21.72 15.72 -19.37
C TYR A 276 -20.57 16.17 -20.28
N THR A 277 -20.34 17.48 -20.32
CA THR A 277 -19.17 18.07 -20.98
C THR A 277 -18.16 18.43 -19.91
N PHE A 278 -16.95 17.86 -20.00
CA PHE A 278 -15.87 18.20 -19.10
C PHE A 278 -15.40 19.64 -19.35
N ASP A 279 -15.54 20.47 -18.33
CA ASP A 279 -15.10 21.87 -18.23
C ASP A 279 -13.73 21.99 -17.54
N LYS A 280 -13.27 20.91 -16.90
CA LYS A 280 -11.99 20.85 -16.20
C LYS A 280 -10.81 20.89 -17.19
N GLU A 281 -9.85 21.75 -16.88
CA GLU A 281 -8.65 21.94 -17.71
C GLU A 281 -7.74 20.70 -17.74
N ARG A 282 -7.65 19.94 -16.64
CA ARG A 282 -6.78 18.77 -16.50
C ARG A 282 -7.49 17.53 -15.93
N CYS A 283 -7.03 16.36 -16.34
CA CYS A 283 -7.48 15.04 -15.93
C CYS A 283 -6.27 14.16 -15.54
N PHE A 284 -6.51 13.05 -14.83
CA PHE A 284 -5.49 12.04 -14.56
C PHE A 284 -5.78 10.76 -15.35
N ALA A 285 -4.76 10.20 -16.00
CA ALA A 285 -4.70 8.81 -16.40
C ALA A 285 -3.79 8.06 -15.42
N SER A 286 -4.07 6.79 -15.13
CA SER A 286 -3.32 6.01 -14.13
C SER A 286 -3.35 4.51 -14.46
N GLY A 287 -2.29 3.79 -14.10
CA GLY A 287 -2.18 2.34 -14.29
C GLY A 287 -0.75 1.79 -14.20
N TRP A 288 -0.59 0.52 -14.59
CA TRP A 288 0.63 -0.28 -14.51
C TRP A 288 1.22 -0.65 -15.89
N GLY A 289 0.69 -0.04 -16.95
CA GLY A 289 1.04 -0.28 -18.34
C GLY A 289 2.52 -0.12 -18.67
N LYS A 290 2.90 -0.53 -19.88
CA LYS A 290 4.29 -0.48 -20.35
C LYS A 290 4.79 0.97 -20.37
N ASN A 291 5.97 1.22 -19.81
CA ASN A 291 6.61 2.54 -19.79
C ASN A 291 6.93 3.14 -21.18
N VAL A 292 7.02 2.34 -22.25
CA VAL A 292 7.27 2.84 -23.62
C VAL A 292 6.46 2.09 -24.68
N PHE A 293 6.27 2.73 -25.84
CA PHE A 293 5.65 2.14 -27.01
C PHE A 293 6.52 1.04 -27.64
N GLY A 294 6.09 -0.22 -27.55
CA GLY A 294 6.69 -1.32 -28.31
C GLY A 294 6.79 -2.63 -27.54
N ARG A 295 7.60 -3.56 -28.06
CA ARG A 295 7.90 -4.82 -27.38
C ARG A 295 8.80 -4.61 -26.16
N GLU A 296 9.70 -3.63 -26.24
CA GLU A 296 10.71 -3.25 -25.25
C GLU A 296 10.14 -2.65 -23.96
N GLY A 297 8.88 -2.18 -23.98
CA GLY A 297 8.25 -1.59 -22.79
C GLY A 297 8.05 -2.60 -21.65
N VAL A 298 8.40 -2.19 -20.44
CA VAL A 298 8.31 -2.99 -19.22
C VAL A 298 7.08 -2.55 -18.42
N TYR A 299 6.29 -3.48 -17.90
CA TYR A 299 5.19 -3.18 -16.98
C TYR A 299 5.72 -2.55 -15.69
N GLN A 300 4.96 -1.66 -15.09
CA GLN A 300 5.41 -0.89 -13.93
C GLN A 300 5.00 -1.61 -12.64
N ALA A 301 5.92 -1.70 -11.68
CA ALA A 301 5.69 -2.35 -10.40
C ALA A 301 4.67 -1.53 -9.58
N ILE A 302 5.04 -0.28 -9.29
CA ILE A 302 4.22 0.75 -8.63
C ILE A 302 3.27 1.42 -9.63
N LEU A 303 2.01 1.61 -9.22
CA LEU A 303 0.97 2.35 -9.96
C LEU A 303 1.47 3.75 -10.36
N LYS A 304 1.28 4.14 -11.62
CA LYS A 304 1.68 5.44 -12.16
C LYS A 304 0.49 6.35 -12.45
N LYS A 305 0.77 7.64 -12.61
CA LYS A 305 -0.19 8.67 -13.00
C LYS A 305 0.41 9.68 -13.97
N ALA A 306 -0.38 10.10 -14.94
CA ALA A 306 -0.07 11.20 -15.85
C ALA A 306 -1.18 12.25 -15.76
N GLU A 307 -0.81 13.52 -15.57
CA GLU A 307 -1.76 14.63 -15.58
C GLU A 307 -1.82 15.26 -16.98
N LEU A 308 -2.98 15.17 -17.63
CA LEU A 308 -3.19 15.51 -19.03
C LEU A 308 -4.19 16.66 -19.17
N PRO A 309 -4.00 17.64 -20.07
CA PRO A 309 -5.03 18.61 -20.39
C PRO A 309 -6.23 17.93 -21.08
N PHE A 310 -7.45 18.38 -20.81
CA PHE A 310 -8.63 17.97 -21.58
C PHE A 310 -8.65 18.67 -22.94
N MET A 311 -9.01 17.96 -24.01
CA MET A 311 -9.06 18.52 -25.37
C MET A 311 -10.49 18.45 -25.95
N PRO A 312 -11.13 19.60 -26.23
CA PRO A 312 -12.43 19.65 -26.87
C PRO A 312 -12.47 18.87 -28.19
N SER A 313 -13.54 18.09 -28.41
CA SER A 313 -13.72 17.22 -29.58
C SER A 313 -13.45 17.92 -30.93
N SER A 314 -13.83 19.20 -31.07
CA SER A 314 -13.56 19.97 -32.30
C SER A 314 -12.07 20.20 -32.54
N GLN A 315 -11.27 20.42 -31.50
CA GLN A 315 -9.82 20.59 -31.56
C GLN A 315 -9.13 19.26 -31.83
N CYS A 316 -9.56 18.19 -31.13
CA CYS A 316 -9.06 16.85 -31.37
C CYS A 316 -9.29 16.40 -32.83
N GLN A 317 -10.48 16.63 -33.39
CA GLN A 317 -10.75 16.36 -34.80
C GLN A 317 -9.86 17.19 -35.76
N ARG A 318 -9.56 18.46 -35.44
CA ARG A 318 -8.63 19.26 -36.25
C ARG A 318 -7.20 18.71 -36.19
N ALA A 319 -6.72 18.34 -35.01
CA ALA A 319 -5.40 17.74 -34.81
C ALA A 319 -5.28 16.38 -35.51
N LEU A 320 -6.23 15.47 -35.32
CA LEU A 320 -6.20 14.14 -35.95
C LEU A 320 -6.22 14.23 -37.49
N ARG A 321 -6.89 15.23 -38.08
CA ARG A 321 -6.88 15.49 -39.53
C ARG A 321 -5.54 15.94 -40.12
N THR A 322 -4.58 16.39 -39.31
CA THR A 322 -3.20 16.69 -39.77
C THR A 322 -2.26 15.48 -39.68
N THR A 323 -2.72 14.37 -39.09
CA THR A 323 -1.98 13.10 -39.01
C THR A 323 -2.19 12.22 -40.25
N ARG A 324 -1.65 10.99 -40.21
CA ARG A 324 -1.87 9.94 -41.23
C ARG A 324 -3.35 9.56 -41.43
N LEU A 325 -4.25 9.91 -40.51
CA LEU A 325 -5.70 9.74 -40.65
C LEU A 325 -6.31 10.65 -41.74
N GLY A 326 -5.63 11.76 -42.06
CA GLY A 326 -5.95 12.63 -43.18
C GLY A 326 -7.18 13.52 -43.03
N ARG A 327 -7.32 14.47 -43.95
CA ARG A 327 -8.32 15.57 -43.89
C ARG A 327 -9.78 15.13 -43.85
N ARG A 328 -10.10 13.90 -44.28
CA ARG A 328 -11.46 13.34 -44.30
C ARG A 328 -11.86 12.61 -43.01
N PHE A 329 -10.92 12.44 -42.06
CA PHE A 329 -11.21 11.81 -40.77
C PHE A 329 -12.39 12.48 -40.05
N LYS A 330 -13.24 11.68 -39.41
CA LYS A 330 -14.33 12.14 -38.54
C LYS A 330 -14.15 11.49 -37.18
N LEU A 331 -14.07 12.30 -36.13
CA LEU A 331 -14.03 11.80 -34.76
C LEU A 331 -15.44 11.31 -34.39
N HIS A 332 -15.56 10.06 -33.94
CA HIS A 332 -16.85 9.50 -33.52
C HIS A 332 -17.31 10.11 -32.20
N ALA A 333 -18.62 10.22 -31.98
CA ALA A 333 -19.19 10.86 -30.78
C ALA A 333 -18.91 10.09 -29.48
N SER A 334 -18.54 8.81 -29.56
CA SER A 334 -18.12 7.99 -28.42
C SER A 334 -16.71 8.29 -27.90
N PHE A 335 -15.98 9.26 -28.48
CA PHE A 335 -14.63 9.61 -28.07
C PHE A 335 -14.54 10.99 -27.41
N ILE A 336 -13.76 11.03 -26.32
CA ILE A 336 -13.16 12.24 -25.77
C ILE A 336 -11.65 12.21 -26.00
N CYS A 337 -10.98 13.35 -25.85
CA CYS A 337 -9.53 13.44 -26.04
C CYS A 337 -8.88 14.19 -24.87
N ALA A 338 -7.67 13.80 -24.52
CA ALA A 338 -6.80 14.47 -23.55
C ALA A 338 -5.34 14.39 -24.04
N GLY A 339 -4.46 15.20 -23.45
CA GLY A 339 -3.04 15.23 -23.82
C GLY A 339 -2.74 16.16 -25.02
N GLY A 340 -1.66 15.85 -25.74
CA GLY A 340 -1.13 16.69 -26.82
C GLY A 340 -0.09 17.73 -26.36
N GLU A 341 0.23 17.76 -25.06
CA GLU A 341 1.38 18.47 -24.50
C GLU A 341 2.65 17.61 -24.67
N LYS A 342 3.72 18.19 -25.23
CA LYS A 342 4.97 17.45 -25.46
C LYS A 342 5.59 17.04 -24.12
N GLY A 343 5.70 15.73 -23.88
CA GLY A 343 6.23 15.16 -22.64
C GLY A 343 5.16 14.77 -21.60
N HIS A 344 3.89 15.04 -21.88
CA HIS A 344 2.75 14.67 -21.02
C HIS A 344 1.77 13.81 -21.83
N ASP A 345 2.01 12.49 -21.86
CA ASP A 345 1.20 11.52 -22.58
C ASP A 345 1.13 10.19 -21.82
N THR A 346 0.11 9.38 -22.11
CA THR A 346 -0.04 8.02 -21.61
C THR A 346 0.74 7.02 -22.45
N CYS A 347 1.39 6.07 -21.80
CA CYS A 347 1.96 4.90 -22.48
C CYS A 347 0.90 3.78 -22.62
N LYS A 348 1.25 2.65 -23.26
CA LYS A 348 0.30 1.56 -23.53
C LYS A 348 0.10 0.64 -22.33
N GLY A 349 -1.15 0.33 -21.99
CA GLY A 349 -1.49 -0.91 -21.28
C GLY A 349 -2.64 -0.83 -20.29
N ASP A 350 -3.21 0.34 -20.06
CA ASP A 350 -4.19 0.62 -19.02
C ASP A 350 -5.57 0.97 -19.59
#